data_AF-A0A961II13-F1
#
_entry.id   AF-A0A961II13-F1
#
_cell.length_a   1.000
_cell.length_b   1.000
_cell.length_c   1.000
_cell.angle_alpha   90.00
_cell.angle_beta   90.00
_cell.angle_gamma   90.00
#
_symmetry.space_group_name_H-M   'P 1'
#
loop_
_entity.id
_entity.type
_entity.pdbx_description
1 polymer ?
#
loop_
_entity_poly.entity_id
_entity_poly.type
_entity_poly.pdbx_seq_one_letter_code
_entity_poly.pdbx_strand_id
1 'polypeptide(L)'
;MAHHRGQHIMRGYYKEPEKTSATLLEGGWLNSGDLMVYTDRGFLKFAGRAKDTIVLLGGENLEPEPIEFALSQSQYVHQVIVVGQDKKTLGALIVPSQAAIEHHLKDMCEKNMPAMADYNNNDMIVNLFKREIKERISANNG
;
A
#
# COMPACT_ATOMS: atom_id res chain seq x y z
N MET A 1 2.62 -4.47 18.69
CA MET A 1 1.27 -3.89 18.53
C MET A 1 1.11 -2.75 19.52
N ALA A 2 0.67 -1.59 19.07
CA ALA A 2 0.50 -0.42 19.90
C ALA A 2 -0.90 -0.43 20.56
N HIS A 3 -0.94 -0.15 21.86
CA HIS A 3 -2.19 0.05 22.60
C HIS A 3 -2.21 1.48 23.15
N HIS A 4 -3.37 2.13 23.05
CA HIS A 4 -3.55 3.53 23.46
C HIS A 4 -4.45 3.63 24.68
N ARG A 5 -4.15 4.57 25.58
CA ARG A 5 -5.01 4.89 26.72
C ARG A 5 -5.06 6.40 26.93
N GLY A 6 -6.26 6.94 27.06
CA GLY A 6 -6.47 8.37 27.28
C GLY A 6 -7.94 8.77 27.18
N GLN A 7 -8.23 10.05 27.42
CA GLN A 7 -9.59 10.58 27.39
C GLN A 7 -10.22 10.56 25.99
N HIS A 8 -9.41 10.45 24.94
CA HIS A 8 -9.85 10.40 23.54
C HIS A 8 -10.35 9.01 23.11
N ILE A 9 -10.21 7.99 23.95
CA ILE A 9 -10.65 6.63 23.61
C ILE A 9 -12.17 6.53 23.65
N MET A 10 -12.74 5.97 22.59
CA MET A 10 -14.18 5.75 22.47
C MET A 10 -14.72 4.85 23.58
N ARG A 11 -16.01 4.99 23.93
CA ARG A 11 -16.68 4.09 24.88
C ARG A 11 -16.98 2.70 24.30
N GLY A 12 -17.03 2.61 22.97
CA GLY A 12 -17.35 1.40 22.24
C GLY A 12 -18.12 1.67 20.96
N TYR A 13 -18.40 0.60 20.22
CA TYR A 13 -19.21 0.63 19.02
C TYR A 13 -20.70 0.59 19.37
N TYR A 14 -21.50 1.38 18.67
CA TYR A 14 -22.93 1.48 18.93
C TYR A 14 -23.65 0.14 18.65
N LYS A 15 -24.34 -0.40 19.66
CA LYS A 15 -25.06 -1.68 19.62
C LYS A 15 -24.19 -2.91 19.27
N GLU A 16 -22.88 -2.80 19.43
CA GLU A 16 -21.92 -3.84 19.03
C GLU A 16 -20.99 -4.18 20.22
N PRO A 17 -21.51 -4.85 21.27
CA PRO A 17 -20.75 -5.12 22.49
C PRO A 17 -19.57 -6.08 22.27
N GLU A 18 -19.71 -7.05 21.37
CA GLU A 18 -18.63 -8.00 21.04
C GLU A 18 -17.46 -7.32 20.32
N LYS A 19 -17.74 -6.44 19.35
CA LYS A 19 -16.67 -5.65 18.69
C LYS A 19 -16.02 -4.69 19.68
N THR A 20 -16.80 -4.17 20.63
CA THR A 20 -16.30 -3.30 21.68
C THR A 20 -15.32 -4.02 22.60
N SER A 21 -15.66 -5.21 23.11
CA SER A 21 -14.77 -5.99 23.97
C SER A 21 -13.55 -6.54 23.23
N ALA A 22 -13.67 -6.82 21.93
CA ALA A 22 -12.52 -7.21 21.10
C ALA A 22 -11.54 -6.06 20.85
N THR A 23 -12.01 -4.80 20.88
CA THR A 23 -11.22 -3.61 20.54
C THR A 23 -10.73 -2.86 21.79
N LEU A 24 -11.53 -2.83 22.85
CA LEU A 24 -11.19 -2.23 24.15
C LEU A 24 -10.83 -3.34 25.14
N LEU A 25 -9.55 -3.43 25.45
CA LEU A 25 -9.00 -4.37 26.43
C LEU A 25 -9.31 -3.92 27.85
N GLU A 26 -9.19 -4.84 28.81
CA GLU A 26 -9.32 -4.54 30.23
C GLU A 26 -8.40 -3.38 30.67
N GLY A 27 -8.89 -2.54 31.58
CA GLY A 27 -8.14 -1.37 32.06
C GLY A 27 -8.19 -0.14 31.14
N GLY A 28 -9.06 -0.15 30.12
CA GLY A 28 -9.34 1.02 29.26
C GLY A 28 -8.33 1.22 28.13
N TRP A 29 -7.65 0.15 27.72
CA TRP A 29 -6.69 0.17 26.61
C TRP A 29 -7.39 -0.10 25.28
N LEU A 30 -7.13 0.75 24.28
CA LEU A 30 -7.58 0.55 22.91
C LEU A 30 -6.53 -0.23 22.13
N ASN A 31 -6.91 -1.37 21.56
CA ASN A 31 -6.13 -2.04 20.54
C ASN A 31 -6.37 -1.35 19.18
N SER A 32 -5.42 -0.53 18.73
CA SER A 32 -5.55 0.18 17.44
C SER A 32 -5.30 -0.71 16.22
N GLY A 33 -4.68 -1.88 16.45
CA GLY A 33 -4.19 -2.75 15.39
C GLY A 33 -2.93 -2.24 14.71
N ASP A 34 -2.31 -1.17 15.21
CA ASP A 34 -1.09 -0.61 14.62
C ASP A 34 0.16 -1.33 15.13
N LEU A 35 1.12 -1.52 14.23
CA LEU A 35 2.44 -2.04 14.54
C LEU A 35 3.40 -0.86 14.68
N MET A 36 4.10 -0.82 15.81
CA MET A 36 5.18 0.13 16.05
C MET A 36 6.42 -0.61 16.49
N VAL A 37 7.57 -0.13 16.03
CA VAL A 37 8.89 -0.69 16.32
C VAL A 37 9.77 0.37 16.98
N TYR A 38 10.61 -0.06 17.92
CA TYR A 38 11.65 0.80 18.46
C TYR A 38 12.81 0.87 17.48
N THR A 39 13.24 2.09 17.17
CA THR A 39 14.49 2.36 16.46
C THR A 39 15.68 2.20 17.41
N ASP A 40 16.88 2.01 16.87
CA ASP A 40 18.12 1.90 17.67
C ASP A 40 18.40 3.13 18.56
N ARG A 41 17.76 4.26 18.24
CA ARG A 41 17.84 5.51 19.01
C ARG A 41 16.72 5.65 20.06
N GLY A 42 15.91 4.62 20.28
CA GLY A 42 14.84 4.60 21.27
C GLY A 42 13.53 5.29 20.87
N PHE A 43 13.41 5.75 19.61
CA PHE A 43 12.16 6.33 19.11
C PHE A 43 11.20 5.24 18.60
N LEU A 44 9.90 5.46 18.76
CA LEU A 44 8.85 4.65 18.14
C LEU A 44 8.65 5.06 16.68
N LYS A 45 8.70 4.09 15.77
CA LYS A 45 8.40 4.23 14.34
C LYS A 45 7.17 3.41 14.00
N PHE A 46 6.25 4.00 13.23
CA PHE A 46 5.11 3.27 12.66
C PHE A 46 5.60 2.25 11.63
N ALA A 47 5.12 1.02 11.75
CA ALA A 47 5.55 -0.12 10.95
C ALA A 47 4.41 -0.76 10.15
N GLY A 48 3.21 -0.18 10.15
CA GLY A 48 2.05 -0.69 9.42
C GLY A 48 0.90 -1.12 10.34
N ARG A 49 -0.08 -1.83 9.78
CA ARG A 49 -1.26 -2.31 10.51
C ARG A 49 -1.33 -3.83 10.45
N ALA A 50 -1.58 -4.45 11.59
CA ALA A 50 -1.57 -5.91 11.74
C ALA A 50 -2.57 -6.66 10.84
N LYS A 51 -3.58 -5.97 10.30
CA LYS A 51 -4.56 -6.55 9.36
C LYS A 51 -4.24 -6.27 7.89
N ASP A 52 -3.34 -5.32 7.62
CA ASP A 52 -2.99 -4.89 6.26
C ASP A 52 -1.67 -5.54 5.80
N THR A 53 -0.92 -6.18 6.71
CA THR A 53 0.24 -7.01 6.39
C THR A 53 -0.14 -8.16 5.46
N ILE A 54 0.51 -8.24 4.30
CA ILE A 54 0.36 -9.34 3.36
C ILE A 54 1.25 -10.49 3.80
N VAL A 55 0.65 -11.65 4.01
CA VAL A 55 1.39 -12.90 4.29
C VAL A 55 1.40 -13.74 3.02
N LEU A 56 2.58 -13.95 2.46
CA LEU A 56 2.78 -14.82 1.30
C LEU A 56 2.73 -16.29 1.72
N LEU A 57 2.48 -17.20 0.76
CA LEU A 57 2.49 -18.66 1.02
C LEU A 57 3.82 -19.18 1.58
N GLY A 58 4.91 -18.44 1.37
CA GLY A 58 6.23 -18.76 1.93
C GLY A 58 6.38 -18.39 3.42
N GLY A 59 5.38 -17.76 4.04
CA GLY A 59 5.44 -17.24 5.41
C GLY A 59 6.16 -15.90 5.54
N GLU A 60 6.52 -15.26 4.42
CA GLU A 60 7.08 -13.91 4.42
C GLU A 60 5.97 -12.89 4.67
N ASN A 61 6.20 -12.01 5.65
CA ASN A 61 5.34 -10.89 5.98
C ASN A 61 5.82 -9.64 5.25
N LEU A 62 4.91 -8.99 4.54
CA LEU A 62 5.21 -7.78 3.79
C LEU A 62 4.18 -6.69 4.09
N GLU A 63 4.68 -5.49 4.38
CA GLU A 63 3.83 -4.31 4.48
C GLU A 63 3.62 -3.72 3.08
N PRO A 64 2.37 -3.57 2.60
CA PRO A 64 2.10 -3.02 1.27
C PRO A 64 2.34 -1.50 1.20
N GLU A 65 2.14 -0.79 2.31
CA GLU A 65 2.14 0.67 2.37
C GLU A 65 3.46 1.32 1.87
N PRO A 66 4.67 0.85 2.25
CA PRO A 66 5.90 1.41 1.68
C PRO A 66 6.00 1.26 0.16
N ILE A 67 5.52 0.14 -0.39
CA ILE A 67 5.54 -0.13 -1.84
C ILE A 67 4.52 0.74 -2.56
N GLU A 68 3.30 0.81 -2.03
CA GLU A 68 2.23 1.67 -2.54
C GLU A 68 2.65 3.14 -2.52
N PHE A 69 3.24 3.58 -1.39
CA PHE A 69 3.77 4.93 -1.25
C PHE A 69 4.84 5.20 -2.31
N ALA A 70 5.85 4.33 -2.44
CA ALA A 70 6.91 4.49 -3.45
C ALA A 70 6.34 4.59 -4.87
N LEU A 71 5.40 3.72 -5.24
CA LEU A 71 4.77 3.71 -6.56
C LEU A 71 3.88 4.93 -6.81
N SER A 72 3.15 5.41 -5.79
CA SER A 72 2.30 6.61 -5.88
C SER A 72 3.08 7.90 -6.15
N GLN A 73 4.39 7.91 -5.89
CA GLN A 73 5.27 9.04 -6.26
C GLN A 73 5.55 9.11 -7.77
N SER A 74 5.07 8.14 -8.58
CA SER A 74 5.14 8.21 -10.03
C SER A 74 4.07 9.12 -10.61
N GLN A 75 4.48 10.02 -11.53
CA GLN A 75 3.52 10.83 -12.29
C GLN A 75 2.56 9.99 -13.16
N TYR A 76 2.93 8.74 -13.47
CA TYR A 76 2.12 7.84 -14.28
C TYR A 76 1.11 7.05 -13.45
N VAL A 77 1.21 7.06 -12.12
CA VAL A 77 0.34 6.30 -11.20
C VAL A 77 -0.65 7.27 -10.56
N HIS A 78 -1.94 7.07 -10.79
CA HIS A 78 -2.99 7.81 -10.10
C HIS A 78 -3.37 7.16 -8.76
N GLN A 79 -3.53 5.84 -8.75
CA GLN A 79 -3.78 5.04 -7.56
C GLN A 79 -3.07 3.69 -7.69
N VAL A 80 -2.70 3.09 -6.57
CA VAL A 80 -2.08 1.77 -6.52
C VAL A 80 -2.54 1.03 -5.27
N ILE A 81 -2.76 -0.27 -5.42
CA ILE A 81 -2.95 -1.19 -4.30
C ILE A 81 -2.11 -2.45 -4.54
N VAL A 82 -1.36 -2.86 -3.53
CA VAL A 82 -0.57 -4.09 -3.55
C VAL A 82 -1.45 -5.24 -3.06
N VAL A 83 -1.39 -6.34 -3.79
CA VAL A 83 -2.19 -7.55 -3.54
C VAL A 83 -1.28 -8.77 -3.50
N GLY A 84 -1.68 -9.80 -2.78
CA GLY A 84 -0.86 -11.01 -2.68
C GLY A 84 -1.15 -11.91 -1.50
N GLN A 85 -2.23 -11.67 -0.74
CA GLN A 85 -2.59 -12.49 0.41
C GLN A 85 -2.71 -13.96 0.00
N ASP A 86 -1.98 -14.83 0.70
CA ASP A 86 -1.93 -16.27 0.45
C ASP A 86 -1.54 -16.63 -1.00
N LYS A 87 -0.75 -15.78 -1.66
CA LYS A 87 -0.15 -16.05 -2.99
C LYS A 87 1.35 -16.31 -2.88
N LYS A 88 1.92 -16.88 -3.94
CA LYS A 88 3.38 -17.12 -4.06
C LYS A 88 4.17 -15.85 -4.35
N THR A 89 3.53 -14.87 -4.97
CA THR A 89 4.14 -13.62 -5.42
C THR A 89 3.19 -12.47 -5.18
N LEU A 90 3.76 -11.27 -5.05
CA LEU A 90 3.01 -10.03 -4.99
C LEU A 90 2.52 -9.62 -6.38
N GLY A 91 1.39 -8.92 -6.40
CA GLY A 91 0.89 -8.17 -7.55
C GLY A 91 0.58 -6.74 -7.13
N ALA A 92 0.43 -5.85 -8.10
CA ALA A 92 -0.04 -4.49 -7.87
C ALA A 92 -1.14 -4.17 -8.89
N LEU A 93 -2.25 -3.61 -8.42
CA LEU A 93 -3.28 -3.04 -9.27
C LEU A 93 -3.01 -1.55 -9.36
N ILE A 94 -2.74 -1.06 -10.57
CA ILE A 94 -2.37 0.31 -10.84
C ILE A 94 -3.47 0.97 -11.66
N VAL A 95 -3.98 2.10 -11.17
CA VAL A 95 -4.81 3.02 -11.95
C VAL A 95 -3.87 4.03 -12.60
N PRO A 96 -3.72 4.00 -13.93
CA PRO A 96 -2.79 4.89 -14.62
C PRO A 96 -3.32 6.33 -14.71
N SER A 97 -2.41 7.30 -14.64
CA SER A 97 -2.72 8.70 -14.96
C SER A 97 -2.79 8.88 -16.47
N GLN A 98 -4.01 8.94 -17.01
CA GLN A 98 -4.24 9.09 -18.44
C GLN A 98 -3.55 10.33 -19.01
N ALA A 99 -3.67 11.48 -18.34
CA ALA A 99 -3.07 12.73 -18.80
C ALA A 99 -1.53 12.65 -18.89
N ALA A 100 -0.87 12.03 -17.92
CA ALA A 100 0.59 11.89 -17.92
C ALA A 100 1.08 10.92 -19.01
N ILE A 101 0.34 9.82 -19.23
CA ILE A 101 0.66 8.85 -20.28
C ILE A 101 0.45 9.47 -21.66
N GLU A 102 -0.67 10.16 -21.88
CA GLU A 102 -0.93 10.85 -23.16
C GLU A 102 0.13 11.89 -23.47
N HIS A 103 0.59 12.66 -22.47
CA HIS A 103 1.69 13.61 -22.62
C HIS A 103 2.98 12.88 -23.03
N HIS A 104 3.34 11.82 -22.31
CA HIS A 104 4.56 11.04 -22.60
C HIS A 104 4.54 10.43 -24.01
N LEU A 105 3.40 9.89 -24.45
CA LEU A 105 3.23 9.32 -25.77
C LEU A 105 3.32 10.39 -26.88
N LYS A 106 2.76 11.59 -26.64
CA LYS A 106 2.91 12.74 -27.55
C LYS A 106 4.37 13.18 -27.69
N ASP A 107 5.13 13.23 -26.59
CA ASP A 107 6.55 13.59 -26.61
C ASP A 107 7.39 12.59 -27.42
N MET A 108 7.00 11.31 -27.43
CA MET A 108 7.63 10.28 -28.25
C MET A 108 7.11 10.24 -29.71
N CYS A 109 6.30 11.22 -30.12
CA CYS A 109 5.66 11.29 -31.44
C CYS A 109 4.77 10.08 -31.79
N GLU A 110 4.19 9.42 -30.79
CA GLU A 110 3.30 8.28 -30.99
C GLU A 110 1.96 8.76 -31.58
N LYS A 111 1.56 8.17 -32.70
CA LYS A 111 0.35 8.59 -33.42
C LYS A 111 -0.89 7.83 -32.97
N ASN A 112 -0.71 6.65 -32.39
CA ASN A 112 -1.81 5.82 -31.93
C ASN A 112 -1.94 5.93 -30.41
N MET A 113 -2.97 6.65 -29.95
CA MET A 113 -3.28 6.77 -28.53
C MET A 113 -4.25 5.65 -28.14
N PRO A 114 -3.82 4.58 -27.46
CA PRO A 114 -4.73 3.54 -27.03
C PRO A 114 -5.72 4.10 -26.00
N ALA A 115 -6.92 3.52 -25.94
CA ALA A 115 -7.83 3.76 -24.82
C ALA A 115 -7.27 3.08 -23.56
N MET A 116 -7.61 3.60 -22.37
CA MET A 116 -7.15 3.01 -21.09
C MET A 116 -7.48 1.52 -20.97
N ALA A 117 -8.60 1.07 -21.55
CA ALA A 117 -9.01 -0.34 -21.55
C ALA A 117 -7.98 -1.26 -22.25
N ASP A 118 -7.21 -0.72 -23.20
CA ASP A 118 -6.25 -1.48 -24.00
C ASP A 118 -4.81 -1.39 -23.46
N TYR A 119 -4.57 -0.65 -22.37
CA TYR A 119 -3.21 -0.43 -21.85
C TYR A 119 -2.49 -1.73 -21.50
N ASN A 120 -3.21 -2.72 -20.99
CA ASN A 120 -2.65 -4.03 -20.66
C ASN A 120 -2.16 -4.82 -21.88
N ASN A 121 -2.67 -4.50 -23.07
CA ASN A 121 -2.29 -5.13 -24.33
C ASN A 121 -1.26 -4.30 -25.11
N ASN A 122 -0.84 -3.15 -24.57
CA ASN A 122 0.14 -2.28 -25.20
C ASN A 122 1.52 -2.46 -24.54
N ASP A 123 2.45 -3.09 -25.26
CA ASP A 123 3.79 -3.37 -24.75
C ASP A 123 4.56 -2.12 -24.31
N MET A 124 4.36 -0.99 -24.98
CA MET A 124 5.03 0.27 -24.61
C MET A 124 4.58 0.75 -23.23
N ILE A 125 3.27 0.71 -22.97
CA ILE A 125 2.70 1.13 -21.68
C ILE A 125 3.06 0.11 -20.59
N VAL A 126 2.96 -1.18 -20.89
CA VAL A 126 3.37 -2.24 -19.93
C VAL A 126 4.85 -2.10 -19.57
N ASN A 127 5.72 -1.84 -20.54
CA ASN A 127 7.15 -1.64 -20.29
C ASN A 127 7.45 -0.35 -19.55
N LEU A 128 6.68 0.73 -19.77
CA LEU A 128 6.76 1.95 -18.97
C LEU A 128 6.52 1.65 -17.48
N PHE A 129 5.42 0.96 -17.15
CA PHE A 129 5.13 0.60 -15.76
C PHE A 129 6.13 -0.39 -15.18
N LYS A 130 6.60 -1.38 -15.94
CA LYS A 130 7.66 -2.29 -15.49
C LYS A 130 8.94 -1.55 -15.12
N ARG A 131 9.34 -0.56 -15.92
CA ARG A 131 10.50 0.30 -15.62
C ARG A 131 10.25 1.11 -14.36
N GLU A 132 9.09 1.76 -14.25
CA GLU A 132 8.74 2.60 -13.11
C GLU A 132 8.74 1.80 -11.78
N ILE A 133 8.14 0.61 -11.80
CA ILE A 133 8.12 -0.33 -10.68
C ILE A 133 9.56 -0.71 -10.29
N LYS A 134 10.40 -1.06 -11.27
CA LYS A 134 11.79 -1.43 -11.02
C LYS A 134 12.60 -0.26 -10.44
N GLU A 135 12.45 0.94 -10.98
CA GLU A 135 13.19 2.12 -10.51
C GLU A 135 12.83 2.52 -9.08
N ARG A 136 11.57 2.35 -8.69
CA ARG A 136 11.07 2.79 -7.37
C ARG A 136 11.17 1.75 -6.28
N ILE A 137 11.10 0.47 -6.62
CA ILE A 137 11.14 -0.64 -5.64
C ILE A 137 12.53 -1.29 -5.57
N SER A 138 13.43 -1.02 -6.53
CA SER A 138 14.81 -1.51 -6.50
C SER A 138 15.53 -1.13 -5.20
N ALA A 139 16.30 -2.10 -4.67
CA ALA A 139 17.05 -2.04 -3.41
C ALA A 139 18.06 -0.88 -3.25
N ASN A 140 18.25 -0.04 -4.28
CA ASN A 140 19.07 1.17 -4.15
C ASN A 140 18.34 2.33 -3.44
N ASN A 141 17.01 2.25 -3.28
CA ASN A 141 16.18 3.28 -2.63
C ASN A 141 15.35 2.76 -1.43
N GLY A 142 15.65 1.56 -0.92
CA GLY A 142 14.93 0.90 0.18
C GLY A 142 15.83 0.59 1.37
#